data_AF-A0A5M6D427-F1
#
_entry.id   AF-A0A5M6D427-F1
#
_cell.length_a   1.000
_cell.length_b   1.000
_cell.length_c   1.000
_cell.angle_alpha   90.00
_cell.angle_beta   90.00
_cell.angle_gamma   90.00
#
_symmetry.space_group_name_H-M   'P 1'
#
loop_
_entity.id
_entity.type
_entity.pdbx_description
1 polymer ?
#
loop_
_entity_poly.entity_id
_entity_poly.type
_entity_poly.pdbx_seq_one_letter_code
_entity_poly.pdbx_strand_id
1 'polypeptide(L)'
;MTFWKRLGKEPGHNDYLKFLYENPDSLIEIEFYNRTDKVKTLWIEPSCEEIFLESHTEFKIVSHDKFLRFEYDSDGFIILYLQYSFGFKLFKRKHSSDLQNKAEWELVFDNTDIN
;
A
#
# COMPACT_ATOMS: atom_id res chain seq x y z
N MET A 1 26.02 2.81 -7.42
CA MET A 1 26.72 2.73 -6.12
C MET A 1 25.75 3.25 -5.07
N THR A 2 25.26 2.41 -4.15
CA THR A 2 24.26 2.82 -3.14
C THR A 2 24.89 3.74 -2.09
N PHE A 3 24.12 4.70 -1.56
CA PHE A 3 24.57 5.69 -0.57
C PHE A 3 25.32 5.05 0.63
N TRP A 4 24.84 3.89 1.08
CA TRP A 4 25.41 3.11 2.18
C TRP A 4 26.81 2.55 1.91
N LYS A 5 27.12 2.20 0.65
CA LYS A 5 28.48 1.76 0.27
C LYS A 5 29.52 2.88 0.39
N ARG A 6 29.11 4.16 0.42
CA ARG A 6 30.02 5.30 0.66
C ARG A 6 30.34 5.53 2.14
N LEU A 7 29.52 5.00 3.07
CA LEU A 7 29.64 5.26 4.50
C LEU A 7 30.23 4.08 5.31
N GLY A 8 30.57 2.96 4.65
CA GLY A 8 31.25 1.83 5.29
C GLY A 8 30.42 1.10 6.35
N LYS A 9 29.10 1.31 6.39
CA LYS A 9 28.16 0.61 7.26
C LYS A 9 26.97 0.14 6.43
N GLU A 10 26.68 -1.16 6.49
CA GLU A 10 25.39 -1.66 6.03
C GLU A 10 24.35 -1.29 7.09
N PRO A 11 23.30 -0.52 6.74
CA PRO A 11 22.22 -0.23 7.68
C PRO A 11 21.58 -1.55 8.12
N GLY A 12 21.16 -1.62 9.39
CA GLY A 12 20.30 -2.72 9.81
C GLY A 12 19.02 -2.75 8.97
N HIS A 13 18.36 -3.91 8.89
CA HIS A 13 17.14 -4.07 8.10
C HIS A 13 16.10 -2.98 8.40
N ASN A 14 15.91 -2.64 9.68
CA ASN A 14 14.95 -1.63 10.13
C ASN A 14 15.34 -0.20 9.70
N ASP A 15 16.63 0.14 9.74
CA ASP A 15 17.12 1.46 9.29
C ASP A 15 16.91 1.63 7.78
N TYR A 16 17.06 0.55 7.02
CA TYR A 16 16.81 0.54 5.59
C TYR A 16 15.32 0.71 5.26
N LEU A 17 14.43 -0.01 5.95
CA LEU A 17 12.98 0.14 5.79
C LEU A 17 12.53 1.55 6.14
N LYS A 18 13.00 2.09 7.26
CA LYS A 18 12.72 3.47 7.66
C LYS A 18 13.15 4.46 6.59
N PHE A 19 14.37 4.32 6.06
CA PHE A 19 14.85 5.15 4.96
C PHE A 19 13.90 5.11 3.75
N LEU A 20 13.40 3.94 3.35
CA LEU A 20 12.48 3.84 2.21
C LEU A 20 11.19 4.65 2.44
N TYR A 21 10.59 4.52 3.63
CA TYR A 21 9.36 5.26 3.95
C TYR A 21 9.57 6.76 4.18
N GLU A 22 10.78 7.19 4.53
CA GLU A 22 11.17 8.61 4.60
C GLU A 22 11.53 9.19 3.22
N ASN A 23 11.67 8.37 2.18
CA ASN A 23 12.04 8.78 0.82
C ASN A 23 10.95 8.37 -0.18
N PRO A 24 9.95 9.24 -0.43
CA PRO A 24 8.75 8.92 -1.22
C PRO A 24 9.04 8.38 -2.63
N ASP A 25 10.10 8.87 -3.29
CA ASP A 25 10.52 8.42 -4.63
C ASP A 25 10.92 6.94 -4.69
N SER A 26 11.15 6.32 -3.53
CA SER A 26 11.48 4.90 -3.43
C SER A 26 10.24 4.00 -3.33
N LEU A 27 9.07 4.59 -3.06
CA LEU A 27 7.81 3.90 -2.83
C LEU A 27 6.98 3.83 -4.12
N ILE A 28 6.04 2.92 -4.13
CA ILE A 28 4.97 2.82 -5.11
C ILE A 28 3.64 3.08 -4.43
N GLU A 29 2.68 3.57 -5.21
CA GLU A 29 1.30 3.78 -4.77
C GLU A 29 0.36 2.96 -5.65
N ILE A 30 -0.53 2.19 -5.01
CA ILE A 30 -1.56 1.39 -5.67
C ILE A 30 -2.90 1.88 -5.15
N GLU A 31 -3.76 2.37 -6.05
CA GLU A 31 -5.06 2.91 -5.68
C GLU A 31 -6.21 2.01 -6.13
N PHE A 32 -7.17 1.79 -5.22
CA PHE A 32 -8.39 1.03 -5.46
C PHE A 32 -9.59 1.95 -5.32
N TYR A 33 -10.49 1.89 -6.30
CA TYR A 33 -11.66 2.76 -6.37
C TYR A 33 -12.92 1.91 -6.40
N ASN A 34 -13.61 1.80 -5.28
CA ASN A 34 -14.90 1.14 -5.26
C ASN A 34 -16.02 2.15 -5.58
N ARG A 35 -16.38 2.24 -6.86
CA ARG A 35 -17.45 3.13 -7.36
C ARG A 35 -18.83 2.46 -7.37
N THR A 36 -18.96 1.31 -6.72
CA THR A 36 -20.20 0.54 -6.68
C THR A 36 -20.87 0.67 -5.32
N ASP A 37 -22.16 0.35 -5.26
CA ASP A 37 -22.91 0.30 -3.99
C ASP A 37 -22.64 -0.97 -3.17
N LYS A 38 -21.74 -1.84 -3.64
CA LYS A 38 -21.42 -3.11 -2.99
C LYS A 38 -20.03 -3.05 -2.38
N VAL A 39 -19.86 -3.62 -1.19
CA VAL A 39 -18.53 -3.85 -0.61
C VAL A 39 -17.76 -4.83 -1.49
N LYS A 40 -16.46 -4.59 -1.66
CA LYS A 40 -15.50 -5.52 -2.29
C LYS A 40 -14.47 -5.93 -1.25
N THR A 41 -13.80 -7.04 -1.46
CA THR A 41 -12.75 -7.51 -0.55
C THR A 41 -11.41 -7.48 -1.26
N LEU A 42 -10.42 -6.89 -0.60
CA LEU A 42 -9.02 -6.92 -1.01
C LEU A 42 -8.24 -7.76 0.02
N TRP A 43 -7.64 -8.84 -0.44
CA TRP A 43 -6.71 -9.64 0.34
C TRP A 43 -5.27 -9.27 -0.05
N ILE A 44 -4.41 -9.07 0.94
CA ILE A 44 -3.00 -8.73 0.72
C ILE A 44 -2.11 -9.86 1.23
N GLU A 45 -1.39 -10.46 0.29
CA GLU A 45 -0.30 -11.41 0.52
C GLU A 45 1.04 -10.68 0.46
N PRO A 46 2.05 -11.07 1.26
CA PRO A 46 2.08 -12.19 2.21
C PRO A 46 1.68 -11.81 3.65
N SER A 47 1.15 -10.60 3.88
CA SER A 47 0.74 -10.15 5.22
C SER A 47 -0.56 -10.78 5.73
N CYS A 48 -1.30 -11.49 4.87
CA CYS A 48 -2.61 -12.08 5.17
C CYS A 48 -3.64 -11.07 5.67
N GLU A 49 -3.63 -9.85 5.11
CA GLU A 49 -4.52 -8.78 5.55
C GLU A 49 -5.79 -8.74 4.68
N GLU A 50 -6.95 -8.77 5.32
CA GLU A 50 -8.25 -8.63 4.67
C GLU A 50 -8.80 -7.22 4.83
N ILE A 51 -9.03 -6.54 3.72
CA ILE A 51 -9.52 -5.16 3.67
C ILE A 51 -10.87 -5.13 2.98
N PHE A 52 -11.88 -4.61 3.67
CA PHE A 52 -13.18 -4.32 3.09
C PHE A 52 -13.16 -2.97 2.37
N LEU A 53 -13.19 -3.03 1.04
CA LEU A 53 -13.33 -1.86 0.21
C LEU A 53 -14.79 -1.39 0.24
N GLU A 54 -15.09 -0.47 1.15
CA GLU A 54 -16.41 0.14 1.30
C GLU A 54 -16.90 0.78 -0.01
N SER A 55 -18.23 0.83 -0.18
CA SER A 55 -18.84 1.53 -1.32
C SER A 55 -18.46 3.01 -1.35
N HIS A 56 -18.29 3.56 -2.55
CA HIS A 56 -17.97 4.99 -2.78
C HIS A 56 -16.76 5.49 -2.00
N THR A 57 -15.76 4.62 -1.86
CA THR A 57 -14.54 4.87 -1.10
C THR A 57 -13.32 4.55 -1.98
N GLU A 58 -12.27 5.35 -1.82
CA GLU A 58 -10.98 5.13 -2.44
C GLU A 58 -9.99 4.66 -1.38
N PHE A 59 -9.15 3.71 -1.76
CA PHE A 59 -8.09 3.17 -0.93
C PHE A 59 -6.75 3.35 -1.64
N LYS A 60 -5.69 3.59 -0.88
CA LYS A 60 -4.34 3.70 -1.40
C LYS A 60 -3.40 2.86 -0.55
N ILE A 61 -2.70 1.93 -1.20
CA ILE A 61 -1.60 1.18 -0.60
C ILE A 61 -0.30 1.83 -1.02
N VAL A 62 0.54 2.11 -0.03
CA VAL A 62 1.90 2.60 -0.24
C VAL A 62 2.87 1.53 0.25
N SER A 63 3.72 1.04 -0.65
CA SER A 63 4.73 0.01 -0.33
C SER A 63 6.04 0.33 -1.04
N HIS A 64 7.14 -0.26 -0.56
CA HIS A 64 8.42 -0.23 -1.25
C HIS A 64 8.61 -1.40 -2.23
N ASP A 65 7.70 -2.38 -2.24
CA ASP A 65 7.77 -3.49 -3.18
C ASP A 65 7.42 -3.05 -4.60
N LYS A 66 8.32 -3.28 -5.55
CA LYS A 66 8.12 -2.91 -6.96
C LYS A 66 7.58 -4.05 -7.80
N PHE A 67 7.43 -5.24 -7.22
CA PHE A 67 6.99 -6.44 -7.90
C PHE A 67 5.64 -6.88 -7.35
N LEU A 68 4.61 -6.70 -8.19
CA LEU A 68 3.23 -6.90 -7.80
C LEU A 68 2.59 -7.95 -8.69
N ARG A 69 1.65 -8.71 -8.11
CA ARG A 69 0.71 -9.52 -8.88
C ARG A 69 -0.70 -9.27 -8.36
N PHE A 70 -1.64 -9.20 -9.29
CA PHE A 70 -3.06 -9.14 -8.99
C PHE A 70 -3.73 -10.42 -9.44
N GLU A 71 -4.58 -10.97 -8.60
CA GLU A 71 -5.54 -12.01 -8.98
C GLU A 71 -6.95 -11.50 -8.68
N TYR A 72 -7.88 -11.81 -9.57
CA TYR A 72 -9.27 -11.39 -9.47
C TYR A 72 -10.15 -12.62 -9.47
N ASP A 73 -11.00 -12.75 -8.45
CA ASP A 73 -12.06 -13.74 -8.45
C ASP A 73 -13.37 -13.13 -8.99
N SER A 74 -14.15 -13.99 -9.62
CA SER A 74 -15.50 -13.75 -10.12
C SER A 74 -16.46 -13.12 -9.11
N ASP A 75 -16.27 -13.36 -7.81
CA ASP A 75 -17.10 -12.82 -6.74
C ASP A 75 -16.72 -11.40 -6.27
N GLY A 76 -15.77 -10.75 -6.96
CA GLY A 76 -15.32 -9.40 -6.60
C GLY A 76 -14.32 -9.38 -5.45
N PHE A 77 -13.63 -10.51 -5.25
CA PHE A 77 -12.44 -10.64 -4.43
C PHE A 77 -11.21 -10.25 -5.25
N ILE A 78 -10.37 -9.38 -4.69
CA ILE A 78 -9.11 -8.97 -5.31
C ILE A 78 -8.00 -9.46 -4.41
N ILE A 79 -7.00 -10.13 -4.97
CA ILE A 79 -5.80 -10.52 -4.24
C ILE A 79 -4.63 -9.70 -4.77
N LEU A 80 -3.99 -8.95 -3.88
CA LEU A 80 -2.73 -8.25 -4.13
C LEU A 80 -1.58 -9.03 -3.50
N TYR A 81 -0.60 -9.41 -4.32
CA TYR A 81 0.65 -10.00 -3.86
C TYR A 81 1.77 -8.95 -3.89
N LEU A 82 2.30 -8.61 -2.72
CA LEU A 82 3.58 -7.93 -2.53
C LEU A 82 4.69 -9.00 -2.53
N GLN A 83 5.30 -9.25 -3.70
CA GLN A 83 6.10 -10.48 -3.94
C GLN A 83 7.31 -10.65 -3.02
N TYR A 84 7.93 -9.57 -2.57
CA TYR A 84 9.19 -9.56 -1.84
C TYR A 84 9.14 -8.71 -0.56
N SER A 85 7.97 -8.22 -0.16
CA SER A 85 7.79 -7.39 1.01
C SER A 85 6.50 -7.70 1.74
N PHE A 86 6.52 -7.55 3.06
CA PHE A 86 5.34 -7.59 3.91
C PHE A 86 4.85 -6.19 4.29
N GLY A 87 5.69 -5.16 4.08
CA GLY A 87 5.48 -3.83 4.61
C GLY A 87 4.67 -2.96 3.68
N PHE A 88 3.59 -2.37 4.20
CA PHE A 88 2.81 -1.36 3.50
C PHE A 88 2.05 -0.45 4.47
N LYS A 89 1.61 0.70 3.97
CA LYS A 89 0.62 1.57 4.61
C LYS A 89 -0.64 1.60 3.77
N LEU A 90 -1.79 1.56 4.43
CA LEU A 90 -3.10 1.70 3.79
C LEU A 90 -3.72 3.03 4.19
N PHE A 91 -4.16 3.76 3.18
CA PHE A 91 -4.92 4.98 3.33
C PHE A 91 -6.31 4.82 2.73
N LYS A 92 -7.25 5.59 3.25
CA LYS A 92 -8.65 5.64 2.82
C LYS A 92 -9.06 7.08 2.62
N ARG A 93 -9.96 7.33 1.68
CA ARG A 93 -10.74 8.57 1.61
C ARG A 93 -12.10 8.34 0.99
N LYS A 94 -13.04 9.24 1.25
CA LYS A 94 -14.32 9.23 0.52
C LYS A 94 -14.10 9.58 -0.95
N HIS A 95 -14.81 8.89 -1.84
CA HIS A 95 -14.79 9.25 -3.25
C HIS A 95 -15.33 10.68 -3.45
N SER A 96 -14.65 11.45 -4.29
CA SER A 96 -15.07 12.79 -4.70
C SER A 96 -15.08 12.89 -6.22
N SER A 97 -16.17 13.43 -6.77
CA SER A 97 -16.24 13.81 -8.19
C SER A 97 -15.51 15.12 -8.48
N ASP A 98 -15.19 15.91 -7.45
CA ASP A 98 -14.42 17.14 -7.55
C ASP A 98 -12.92 16.83 -7.47
N LEU A 99 -12.25 16.92 -8.62
CA LEU A 99 -10.81 16.67 -8.73
C LEU A 99 -9.97 17.77 -8.08
N GLN A 100 -10.51 18.98 -7.91
CA GLN A 100 -9.80 20.10 -7.29
C GLN A 100 -9.95 20.11 -5.77
N ASN A 101 -11.05 19.55 -5.26
CA ASN A 101 -11.34 19.45 -3.83
C ASN A 101 -11.60 18.00 -3.41
N LYS A 102 -10.55 17.19 -3.48
CA LYS A 102 -10.61 15.80 -2.98
C LYS A 102 -10.48 15.78 -1.47
N ALA A 103 -11.20 14.86 -0.84
CA ALA A 103 -10.99 14.56 0.58
C ALA A 103 -9.53 14.14 0.83
N GLU A 104 -9.03 14.48 2.02
CA GLU A 104 -7.69 14.08 2.44
C GLU A 104 -7.61 12.55 2.62
N TRP A 105 -6.42 12.02 2.43
CA TRP A 105 -6.12 10.61 2.69
C TRP A 105 -5.95 10.41 4.20
N GLU A 106 -6.72 9.48 4.77
CA GLU A 106 -6.62 9.08 6.17
C GLU A 106 -5.85 7.76 6.25
N LEU A 107 -4.80 7.71 7.08
CA LEU A 107 -4.09 6.47 7.38
C LEU A 107 -5.00 5.55 8.19
N VAL A 108 -5.28 4.35 7.68
CA VAL A 108 -6.15 3.37 8.34
C VAL A 108 -5.38 2.17 8.86
N PHE A 109 -4.24 1.85 8.26
CA PHE A 109 -3.42 0.72 8.67
C PHE A 109 -1.95 0.96 8.31
N ASP A 110 -1.05 0.58 9.21
CA ASP A 110 0.40 0.73 9.05
C ASP A 110 1.08 -0.56 9.48
N ASN A 111 1.64 -1.29 8.50
CA ASN A 111 2.38 -2.53 8.70
C ASN A 111 3.83 -2.39 8.25
N THR A 112 4.40 -1.18 8.35
CA THR A 112 5.81 -0.98 8.01
C THR A 112 6.78 -1.45 9.09
N ASP A 113 6.28 -1.57 10.31
CA ASP A 113 7.03 -1.95 11.50
C ASP A 113 6.76 -3.43 11.82
N ILE A 114 7.36 -4.34 11.04
CA ILE A 114 7.41 -5.74 11.46
C ILE A 114 8.61 -5.88 12.39
N ASN A 115 8.28 -6.05 13.68
CA ASN A 115 9.21 -6.34 14.80
C ASN A 115 10.17 -7.49 14.51
#